data_AF-A0A7X1NEF1-F1
#
_entry.id   AF-A0A7X1NEF1-F1
#
_cell.length_a   1.000
_cell.length_b   1.000
_cell.length_c   1.000
_cell.angle_alpha   90.00
_cell.angle_beta   90.00
_cell.angle_gamma   90.00
#
_symmetry.space_group_name_H-M   'P 1'
#
loop_
_entity.id
_entity.type
_entity.pdbx_description
1 polymer ?
#
loop_
_entity_poly.entity_id
_entity_poly.type
_entity_poly.pdbx_seq_one_letter_code
_entity_poly.pdbx_strand_id
1 'polypeptide(L)'
;MQSRNPPTSTSRRRFVQGVALGGAAATLGLLQSSRTWALNSPDQPTVLSGTDFALDIAETPVNYTGHSRPATTINGSLPGPTLRWKEGTTVTLRVTNRLRVPTSIHWHGILVPTEMDGVPGLSFPGIAPGESFVYRFPVRQAGTYWYHSHSRFQEQTGVFGPLVIEPAGPDRIAVDRDYVVMLNDWSDDDPEHIYATLKKSGDYYNYAMPTAPDFFRDVGEHGLSNALARRKMWEQMRMNPTDYSDVSGQIYTYLTNGHSPADNWTGLFKPGEKVRLRFINGSSMSVFDVRIPGLKMTVVSADGQDVEPVSVDEFRISIAETYDVIVQPEDDRAYTVFAQSIDRSGYARGTLAPRPGMQADIPKMDPVGWLDKADMMGAMMMGGMHGQGGMSGKPGMGMMGMMAATPPAHHARTEYGPGVDMRVDMPRTNLDDPGAGLRGNGRRVLTYADLHTIGGSLDPREPNREIELHLTGNMERFMWSFDGVKYSDAKPVHLRTGERVRVVLVNDTMMNHPIHLHGMWSELENPSGGFQVRKHTINVQPAQRIAYGVTADTPGHWAYHCHMLYHMFAGMFREVVVS
;
A
#
# COMPACT_ATOMS: atom_id res chain seq x y z
N MET A 1 1.95 36.69 -48.75
CA MET A 1 2.60 35.36 -48.73
C MET A 1 2.72 34.90 -47.29
N GLN A 2 1.91 33.89 -46.95
CA GLN A 2 1.99 32.92 -45.84
C GLN A 2 2.03 33.40 -44.39
N SER A 3 0.82 33.50 -43.83
CA SER A 3 0.48 33.29 -42.42
C SER A 3 0.88 31.87 -41.97
N ARG A 4 1.54 31.73 -40.82
CA ARG A 4 1.69 30.45 -40.12
C ARG A 4 0.71 30.41 -38.94
N ASN A 5 -0.31 29.57 -39.06
CA ASN A 5 -1.23 29.24 -37.97
C ASN A 5 -0.50 28.42 -36.89
N PRO A 6 -0.86 28.58 -35.60
CA PRO A 6 -0.41 27.68 -34.55
C PRO A 6 -1.07 26.30 -34.69
N PRO A 7 -0.37 25.19 -34.36
CA PRO A 7 -0.97 23.87 -34.41
C PRO A 7 -1.94 23.70 -33.24
N THR A 8 -3.22 23.54 -33.55
CA THR A 8 -4.26 23.03 -32.66
C THR A 8 -3.94 21.57 -32.33
N SER A 9 -3.36 21.32 -31.16
CA SER A 9 -3.29 19.98 -30.58
C SER A 9 -4.61 19.65 -29.88
N THR A 10 -5.59 19.24 -30.68
CA THR A 10 -6.80 18.57 -30.20
C THR A 10 -6.42 17.27 -29.51
N SER A 11 -6.82 17.15 -28.24
CA SER A 11 -7.07 15.92 -27.50
C SER A 11 -7.36 14.72 -28.43
N ARG A 12 -6.44 13.75 -28.43
CA ARG A 12 -6.64 12.42 -28.99
C ARG A 12 -6.13 11.39 -28.00
N ARG A 13 -6.95 11.07 -27.00
CA ARG A 13 -7.12 9.67 -26.61
C ARG A 13 -8.62 9.40 -26.59
N ARG A 14 -9.08 8.75 -27.65
CA ARG A 14 -10.26 7.89 -27.56
C ARG A 14 -9.94 6.90 -26.44
N PHE A 15 -10.80 6.84 -25.44
CA PHE A 15 -10.99 5.66 -24.63
C PHE A 15 -11.21 4.49 -25.60
N VAL A 16 -10.15 3.75 -25.92
CA VAL A 16 -10.24 2.53 -26.72
C VAL A 16 -10.63 1.45 -25.74
N GLN A 17 -11.86 0.97 -25.88
CA GLN A 17 -12.31 -0.26 -25.24
C GLN A 17 -11.38 -1.37 -25.71
N GLY A 18 -10.56 -1.89 -24.79
CA GLY A 18 -9.68 -3.02 -25.05
C GLY A 18 -10.47 -4.17 -25.65
N VAL A 19 -9.94 -4.78 -26.71
CA VAL A 19 -10.47 -6.05 -27.22
C VAL A 19 -10.05 -7.13 -26.23
N ALA A 20 -11.04 -7.86 -25.71
CA ALA A 20 -10.89 -8.95 -24.76
C ALA A 20 -9.94 -10.04 -25.27
N LEU A 21 -8.70 -10.03 -24.77
CA LEU A 21 -7.79 -11.17 -24.71
C LEU A 21 -6.92 -11.05 -23.44
N GLY A 22 -7.57 -10.84 -22.29
CA GLY A 22 -6.98 -11.03 -20.96
C GLY A 22 -7.03 -12.52 -20.60
N GLY A 23 -6.25 -13.33 -21.30
CA GLY A 23 -6.12 -14.76 -21.04
C GLY A 23 -4.84 -15.23 -21.70
N ALA A 24 -3.91 -15.78 -20.90
CA ALA A 24 -2.63 -16.27 -21.38
C ALA A 24 -2.83 -17.15 -22.62
N ALA A 25 -2.37 -16.68 -23.79
CA ALA A 25 -2.38 -17.47 -25.01
C ALA A 25 -1.31 -18.55 -24.90
N ALA A 26 -1.65 -19.67 -24.28
CA ALA A 26 -0.83 -20.88 -24.26
C ALA A 26 -0.93 -21.56 -25.64
N THR A 27 -0.07 -21.17 -26.58
CA THR A 27 0.15 -21.93 -27.81
C THR A 27 1.64 -22.17 -28.02
N LEU A 28 2.14 -23.32 -27.54
CA LEU A 28 3.10 -24.23 -28.19
C LEU A 28 3.81 -25.10 -27.13
N GLY A 29 3.53 -26.41 -27.15
CA GLY A 29 4.23 -27.40 -26.31
C GLY A 29 3.48 -28.72 -26.16
N LEU A 30 3.19 -29.39 -27.28
CA LEU A 30 2.74 -30.79 -27.26
C LEU A 30 3.89 -31.67 -26.74
N LEU A 31 3.56 -32.49 -25.72
CA LEU A 31 4.32 -33.60 -25.10
C LEU A 31 4.85 -33.28 -23.69
N GLN A 32 4.04 -33.55 -22.65
CA GLN A 32 4.39 -34.49 -21.57
C GLN A 32 3.29 -34.62 -20.49
N SER A 33 2.90 -35.88 -20.27
CA SER A 33 2.27 -36.50 -19.09
C SER A 33 1.02 -35.89 -18.45
N SER A 34 -0.09 -36.58 -18.71
CA SER A 34 -1.35 -36.68 -17.98
C SER A 34 -1.29 -36.55 -16.45
N ARG A 35 -1.88 -35.47 -15.92
CA ARG A 35 -2.67 -35.47 -14.67
C ARG A 35 -3.85 -34.50 -14.85
N THR A 36 -5.05 -35.05 -14.98
CA THR A 36 -6.32 -34.34 -15.05
C THR A 36 -6.59 -33.58 -13.76
N TRP A 37 -6.50 -32.25 -13.79
CA TRP A 37 -7.00 -31.36 -12.73
C TRP A 37 -8.12 -30.50 -13.34
N ALA A 38 -9.13 -30.25 -12.50
CA ALA A 38 -10.45 -29.73 -12.85
C ALA A 38 -10.40 -28.45 -13.72
N LEU A 39 -11.41 -28.32 -14.57
CA LEU A 39 -11.69 -27.13 -15.37
C LEU A 39 -11.89 -25.92 -14.45
N ASN A 40 -10.86 -25.07 -14.33
CA ASN A 40 -11.01 -23.74 -13.76
C ASN A 40 -11.76 -22.85 -14.75
N SER A 41 -12.66 -22.01 -14.24
CA SER A 41 -13.20 -20.88 -15.00
C SER A 41 -12.02 -20.02 -15.52
N PRO A 42 -12.08 -19.48 -16.75
CA PRO A 42 -11.01 -18.67 -17.35
C PRO A 42 -10.58 -17.45 -16.52
N ASP A 43 -11.40 -17.03 -15.55
CA ASP A 43 -11.29 -15.76 -14.83
C ASP A 43 -10.81 -15.89 -13.37
N GLN A 44 -10.34 -17.08 -12.93
CA GLN A 44 -9.79 -17.25 -11.57
C GLN A 44 -8.29 -17.55 -11.59
N PRO A 45 -7.48 -16.87 -10.74
CA PRO A 45 -6.07 -17.20 -10.60
C PRO A 45 -5.92 -18.66 -10.14
N THR A 46 -4.92 -19.35 -10.69
CA THR A 46 -4.61 -20.73 -10.33
C THR A 46 -4.38 -20.82 -8.82
N VAL A 47 -5.20 -21.63 -8.12
CA VAL A 47 -5.01 -21.88 -6.69
C VAL A 47 -4.13 -23.11 -6.52
N LEU A 48 -3.02 -22.97 -5.80
CA LEU A 48 -2.16 -24.07 -5.42
C LEU A 48 -2.31 -24.29 -3.90
N SER A 49 -2.70 -25.49 -3.51
CA SER A 49 -2.88 -25.87 -2.10
C SER A 49 -1.97 -27.04 -1.73
N GLY A 50 -1.54 -27.10 -0.48
CA GLY A 50 -0.73 -28.20 0.06
C GLY A 50 0.53 -27.73 0.77
N THR A 51 1.56 -28.58 0.79
CA THR A 51 2.84 -28.31 1.44
C THR A 51 4.01 -28.24 0.48
N ASP A 52 3.85 -28.66 -0.78
CA ASP A 52 4.94 -28.79 -1.74
C ASP A 52 4.56 -28.06 -3.02
N PHE A 53 5.34 -27.03 -3.35
CA PHE A 53 5.05 -26.10 -4.43
C PHE A 53 6.24 -26.00 -5.39
N ALA A 54 5.94 -25.89 -6.68
CA ALA A 54 6.90 -25.55 -7.72
C ALA A 54 6.44 -24.25 -8.40
N LEU A 55 7.32 -23.24 -8.36
CA LEU A 55 7.08 -21.92 -8.91
C LEU A 55 8.17 -21.62 -9.94
N ASP A 56 7.79 -21.40 -11.19
CA ASP A 56 8.68 -20.95 -12.26
C ASP A 56 8.45 -19.44 -12.51
N ILE A 57 9.51 -18.65 -12.37
CA ILE A 57 9.50 -17.22 -12.68
C ILE A 57 10.03 -17.03 -14.11
N ALA A 58 9.20 -16.51 -15.00
CA ALA A 58 9.52 -16.37 -16.43
C ALA A 58 8.93 -15.09 -17.04
N GLU A 59 9.54 -14.61 -18.13
CA GLU A 59 8.94 -13.54 -18.94
C GLU A 59 7.76 -14.10 -19.76
N THR A 60 6.62 -13.40 -19.74
CA THR A 60 5.42 -13.77 -20.51
C THR A 60 4.76 -12.49 -21.04
N PRO A 61 4.31 -12.46 -22.30
CA PRO A 61 3.60 -11.30 -22.84
C PRO A 61 2.22 -11.13 -22.19
N VAL A 62 1.90 -9.91 -21.78
CA VAL A 62 0.57 -9.48 -21.29
C VAL A 62 0.07 -8.29 -22.11
N ASN A 63 -1.23 -7.99 -22.01
CA ASN A 63 -1.85 -6.90 -22.75
C ASN A 63 -3.00 -6.27 -21.96
N TYR A 64 -2.69 -5.32 -21.08
CA TYR A 64 -3.70 -4.61 -20.26
C TYR A 64 -4.14 -3.27 -20.87
N THR A 65 -3.35 -2.72 -21.80
CA THR A 65 -3.50 -1.36 -22.34
C THR A 65 -3.87 -1.35 -23.82
N GLY A 66 -4.00 -2.51 -24.45
CA GLY A 66 -4.10 -2.68 -25.90
C GLY A 66 -2.74 -2.88 -26.60
N HIS A 67 -1.63 -2.83 -25.85
CA HIS A 67 -0.30 -3.15 -26.35
C HIS A 67 0.30 -4.36 -25.63
N SER A 68 0.83 -5.31 -26.41
CA SER A 68 1.60 -6.43 -25.87
C SER A 68 2.90 -5.91 -25.22
N ARG A 69 3.12 -6.30 -23.97
CA ARG A 69 4.29 -5.96 -23.16
C ARG A 69 4.80 -7.18 -22.41
N PRO A 70 6.12 -7.33 -22.21
CA PRO A 70 6.65 -8.39 -21.35
C PRO A 70 6.30 -8.11 -19.90
N ALA A 71 5.73 -9.11 -19.21
CA ALA A 71 5.64 -9.16 -17.76
C ALA A 71 6.56 -10.26 -17.23
N THR A 72 6.97 -10.13 -15.97
CA THR A 72 7.57 -11.23 -15.23
C THR A 72 6.44 -11.95 -14.49
N THR A 73 6.25 -13.24 -14.76
CA THR A 73 5.10 -14.01 -14.26
C THR A 73 5.56 -15.20 -13.44
N ILE A 74 4.69 -15.67 -12.57
CA ILE A 74 4.91 -16.87 -11.76
C ILE A 74 3.94 -17.93 -12.26
N ASN A 75 4.47 -19.04 -12.76
CA ASN A 75 3.69 -20.09 -13.43
C ASN A 75 2.82 -19.58 -14.60
N GLY A 76 3.28 -18.53 -15.30
CA GLY A 76 2.61 -17.99 -16.48
C GLY A 76 1.40 -17.09 -16.19
N SER A 77 1.16 -16.73 -14.93
CA SER A 77 0.05 -15.85 -14.52
C SER A 77 0.54 -14.57 -13.83
N LEU A 78 -0.25 -13.49 -13.97
CA LEU A 78 -0.12 -12.23 -13.24
C LEU A 78 -1.51 -11.80 -12.74
N PRO A 79 -1.75 -11.71 -11.41
CA PRO A 79 -0.87 -12.16 -10.34
C PRO A 79 -0.45 -13.62 -10.48
N GLY A 80 0.63 -14.01 -9.80
CA GLY A 80 1.01 -15.40 -9.62
C GLY A 80 -0.11 -16.23 -8.95
N PRO A 81 0.03 -17.56 -8.93
CA PRO A 81 -0.96 -18.45 -8.34
C PRO A 81 -1.27 -18.07 -6.89
N THR A 82 -2.54 -18.13 -6.49
CA THR A 82 -2.86 -18.01 -5.06
C THR A 82 -2.34 -19.24 -4.33
N LEU A 83 -1.41 -19.04 -3.41
CA LEU A 83 -0.91 -20.09 -2.56
C LEU A 83 -1.85 -20.25 -1.36
N ARG A 84 -2.30 -21.47 -1.10
CA ARG A 84 -3.10 -21.81 0.08
C ARG A 84 -2.32 -22.77 0.98
N TRP A 85 -1.89 -22.26 2.14
CA TRP A 85 -1.18 -23.03 3.15
C TRP A 85 -2.10 -23.34 4.34
N LYS A 86 -1.64 -24.25 5.19
CA LYS A 86 -2.30 -24.59 6.45
C LYS A 86 -1.35 -24.31 7.62
N GLU A 87 -1.79 -23.56 8.60
CA GLU A 87 -1.07 -23.34 9.84
C GLU A 87 -0.70 -24.68 10.50
N GLY A 88 0.49 -24.76 11.09
CA GLY A 88 1.02 -25.97 11.72
C GLY A 88 1.68 -26.96 10.75
N THR A 89 1.71 -26.66 9.45
CA THR A 89 2.42 -27.48 8.45
C THR A 89 3.80 -26.90 8.14
N THR A 90 4.65 -27.69 7.47
CA THR A 90 5.91 -27.20 6.90
C THR A 90 5.76 -27.13 5.39
N VAL A 91 5.95 -25.95 4.82
CA VAL A 91 5.89 -25.73 3.37
C VAL A 91 7.27 -25.88 2.74
N THR A 92 7.31 -26.33 1.50
CA THR A 92 8.49 -26.46 0.64
C THR A 92 8.19 -25.85 -0.71
N LEU A 93 8.85 -24.75 -1.03
CA LEU A 93 8.61 -24.01 -2.27
C LEU A 93 9.89 -24.03 -3.10
N ARG A 94 9.87 -24.79 -4.19
CA ARG A 94 10.94 -24.81 -5.18
C ARG A 94 10.69 -23.70 -6.19
N VAL A 95 11.46 -22.64 -6.10
CA VAL A 95 11.38 -21.49 -7.00
C VAL A 95 12.49 -21.62 -8.04
N THR A 96 12.13 -21.66 -9.32
CA THR A 96 13.07 -21.76 -10.44
C THR A 96 13.08 -20.47 -11.23
N ASN A 97 14.27 -19.91 -11.42
CA ASN A 97 14.46 -18.69 -12.18
C ASN A 97 14.65 -19.00 -13.66
N ARG A 98 13.69 -18.62 -14.50
CA ARG A 98 13.79 -18.70 -15.97
C ARG A 98 14.11 -17.36 -16.63
N LEU A 99 14.32 -16.32 -15.84
CA LEU A 99 14.76 -15.01 -16.32
C LEU A 99 16.25 -15.03 -16.67
N ARG A 100 16.70 -13.97 -17.36
CA ARG A 100 18.12 -13.74 -17.67
C ARG A 100 18.88 -13.00 -16.58
N VAL A 101 18.19 -12.58 -15.53
CA VAL A 101 18.72 -11.83 -14.38
C VAL A 101 18.38 -12.55 -13.08
N PRO A 102 19.12 -12.33 -11.98
CA PRO A 102 18.77 -12.90 -10.68
C PRO A 102 17.35 -12.53 -10.24
N THR A 103 16.70 -13.40 -9.47
CA THR A 103 15.37 -13.18 -8.90
C THR A 103 15.31 -13.65 -7.45
N SER A 104 14.16 -13.44 -6.81
CA SER A 104 13.90 -13.77 -5.41
C SER A 104 12.39 -13.83 -5.17
N ILE A 105 11.98 -14.50 -4.11
CA ILE A 105 10.63 -14.35 -3.53
C ILE A 105 10.78 -14.06 -2.04
N HIS A 106 10.20 -12.95 -1.59
CA HIS A 106 9.89 -12.64 -0.20
C HIS A 106 8.46 -13.06 0.14
N TRP A 107 8.25 -13.59 1.34
CA TRP A 107 6.96 -14.05 1.86
C TRP A 107 6.41 -12.98 2.81
N HIS A 108 5.73 -11.97 2.23
CA HIS A 108 5.36 -10.75 2.93
C HIS A 108 4.52 -11.01 4.19
N GLY A 109 5.03 -10.54 5.32
CA GLY A 109 4.39 -10.68 6.63
C GLY A 109 4.51 -12.07 7.26
N ILE A 110 5.25 -13.01 6.67
CA ILE A 110 5.43 -14.36 7.21
C ILE A 110 6.64 -14.44 8.14
N LEU A 111 6.45 -15.03 9.32
CA LEU A 111 7.54 -15.36 10.24
C LEU A 111 8.30 -16.58 9.71
N VAL A 112 9.49 -16.35 9.16
CA VAL A 112 10.39 -17.36 8.60
C VAL A 112 11.76 -17.31 9.26
N PRO A 113 12.62 -18.33 9.13
CA PRO A 113 14.05 -18.18 9.36
C PRO A 113 14.66 -17.17 8.39
N THR A 114 15.69 -16.41 8.80
CA THR A 114 16.26 -15.31 7.99
C THR A 114 16.71 -15.79 6.60
N GLU A 115 17.28 -16.98 6.47
CA GLU A 115 17.77 -17.52 5.19
C GLU A 115 16.63 -17.86 4.21
N MET A 116 15.39 -17.88 4.70
CA MET A 116 14.18 -18.15 3.92
C MET A 116 13.38 -16.87 3.63
N ASP A 117 13.84 -15.70 4.10
CA ASP A 117 13.16 -14.42 3.96
C ASP A 117 13.16 -13.90 2.51
N GLY A 118 14.18 -14.22 1.73
CA GLY A 118 14.20 -13.96 0.29
C GLY A 118 14.66 -12.57 -0.14
N VAL A 119 15.53 -11.91 0.65
CA VAL A 119 16.12 -10.60 0.30
C VAL A 119 17.57 -10.77 -0.17
N PRO A 120 17.87 -10.62 -1.48
CA PRO A 120 19.22 -10.80 -2.01
C PRO A 120 20.24 -9.84 -1.39
N GLY A 121 21.41 -10.37 -1.02
CA GLY A 121 22.50 -9.58 -0.41
C GLY A 121 22.30 -9.28 1.07
N LEU A 122 21.16 -9.67 1.65
CA LEU A 122 20.87 -9.53 3.07
C LEU A 122 20.63 -10.89 3.72
N SER A 123 19.55 -11.56 3.30
CA SER A 123 19.07 -12.79 3.92
C SER A 123 19.60 -14.03 3.17
N PHE A 124 19.92 -13.90 1.88
CA PHE A 124 20.48 -14.95 1.03
C PHE A 124 21.11 -14.34 -0.25
N PRO A 125 21.78 -15.09 -1.15
CA PRO A 125 22.45 -14.51 -2.32
C PRO A 125 21.56 -14.17 -3.53
N GLY A 126 20.27 -14.53 -3.51
CA GLY A 126 19.40 -14.48 -4.70
C GLY A 126 19.42 -15.79 -5.51
N ILE A 127 18.46 -15.95 -6.42
CA ILE A 127 18.34 -17.11 -7.31
C ILE A 127 18.91 -16.74 -8.68
N ALA A 128 20.06 -17.30 -9.07
CA ALA A 128 20.69 -16.98 -10.34
C ALA A 128 19.89 -17.49 -11.56
N PRO A 129 20.09 -16.92 -12.77
CA PRO A 129 19.44 -17.40 -13.99
C PRO A 129 19.62 -18.90 -14.21
N GLY A 130 18.51 -19.62 -14.45
CA GLY A 130 18.51 -21.06 -14.69
C GLY A 130 18.60 -21.93 -13.43
N GLU A 131 18.80 -21.34 -12.26
CA GLU A 131 18.90 -22.07 -10.98
C GLU A 131 17.54 -22.16 -10.27
N SER A 132 17.49 -23.04 -9.27
CA SER A 132 16.37 -23.14 -8.34
C SER A 132 16.83 -22.97 -6.90
N PHE A 133 16.01 -22.31 -6.10
CA PHE A 133 16.15 -22.28 -4.64
C PHE A 133 14.96 -22.97 -3.98
N VAL A 134 15.19 -23.61 -2.84
CA VAL A 134 14.14 -24.31 -2.08
C VAL A 134 13.94 -23.58 -0.77
N TYR A 135 12.83 -22.85 -0.66
CA TYR A 135 12.36 -22.31 0.59
C TYR A 135 11.69 -23.43 1.39
N ARG A 136 12.07 -23.60 2.66
CA ARG A 136 11.43 -24.59 3.54
C ARG A 136 11.37 -24.10 4.98
N PHE A 137 10.16 -23.93 5.50
CA PHE A 137 9.93 -23.42 6.85
C PHE A 137 8.58 -23.85 7.41
N PRO A 138 8.43 -23.92 8.75
CA PRO A 138 7.14 -24.16 9.40
C PRO A 138 6.24 -22.93 9.30
N VAL A 139 4.97 -23.16 8.98
CA VAL A 139 3.92 -22.13 8.97
C VAL A 139 3.30 -22.05 10.36
N ARG A 140 3.41 -20.90 11.02
CA ARG A 140 3.04 -20.71 12.44
C ARG A 140 2.00 -19.61 12.67
N GLN A 141 1.38 -19.15 11.60
CA GLN A 141 0.38 -18.09 11.60
C GLN A 141 -0.71 -18.43 10.57
N ALA A 142 -1.82 -17.71 10.61
CA ALA A 142 -2.95 -17.82 9.69
C ALA A 142 -3.36 -16.42 9.22
N GLY A 143 -4.09 -16.31 8.10
CA GLY A 143 -4.60 -15.03 7.60
C GLY A 143 -4.32 -14.78 6.11
N THR A 144 -4.48 -13.51 5.69
CA THR A 144 -4.21 -13.03 4.33
C THR A 144 -2.84 -12.37 4.27
N TYR A 145 -2.01 -12.87 3.36
CA TYR A 145 -0.66 -12.42 3.08
C TYR A 145 -0.44 -12.41 1.56
N TRP A 146 0.79 -12.18 1.15
CA TRP A 146 1.18 -12.23 -0.25
C TRP A 146 2.67 -12.52 -0.35
N TYR A 147 3.15 -12.72 -1.57
CA TYR A 147 4.56 -12.95 -1.85
C TYR A 147 4.96 -12.14 -3.08
N HIS A 148 6.19 -11.65 -3.11
CA HIS A 148 6.68 -10.80 -4.20
C HIS A 148 8.21 -10.85 -4.32
N SER A 149 8.76 -10.34 -5.42
CA SER A 149 10.20 -10.27 -5.59
C SER A 149 10.81 -9.09 -4.84
N HIS A 150 11.89 -9.37 -4.10
CA HIS A 150 12.80 -8.37 -3.54
C HIS A 150 14.02 -8.11 -4.47
N SER A 151 13.91 -8.45 -5.76
CA SER A 151 14.98 -8.26 -6.75
C SER A 151 14.64 -7.10 -7.70
N ARG A 152 15.27 -5.94 -7.46
CA ARG A 152 15.12 -4.75 -8.32
C ARG A 152 13.64 -4.39 -8.52
N PHE A 153 13.20 -4.05 -9.74
CA PHE A 153 11.80 -3.69 -10.03
C PHE A 153 10.95 -4.89 -10.50
N GLN A 154 11.33 -6.12 -10.14
CA GLN A 154 10.59 -7.31 -10.57
C GLN A 154 9.16 -7.38 -10.00
N GLU A 155 8.94 -6.84 -8.81
CA GLU A 155 7.60 -6.67 -8.23
C GLU A 155 6.67 -5.93 -9.21
N GLN A 156 7.06 -4.72 -9.65
CA GLN A 156 6.24 -3.93 -10.57
C GLN A 156 6.01 -4.60 -11.92
N THR A 157 6.97 -5.39 -12.39
CA THR A 157 6.82 -6.11 -13.67
C THR A 157 5.99 -7.40 -13.57
N GLY A 158 5.63 -7.84 -12.35
CA GLY A 158 4.65 -8.90 -12.14
C GLY A 158 5.05 -10.06 -11.21
N VAL A 159 6.26 -10.08 -10.63
CA VAL A 159 6.64 -11.14 -9.67
C VAL A 159 5.99 -10.87 -8.31
N PHE A 160 4.70 -11.17 -8.21
CA PHE A 160 3.92 -11.17 -6.98
C PHE A 160 2.76 -12.16 -7.07
N GLY A 161 2.19 -12.55 -5.94
CA GLY A 161 0.93 -13.29 -5.90
C GLY A 161 0.32 -13.38 -4.50
N PRO A 162 -0.95 -13.79 -4.40
CA PRO A 162 -1.64 -13.89 -3.12
C PRO A 162 -1.22 -15.11 -2.30
N LEU A 163 -1.22 -14.97 -0.98
CA LEU A 163 -0.99 -16.06 -0.04
C LEU A 163 -2.10 -16.07 1.02
N VAL A 164 -2.82 -17.18 1.11
CA VAL A 164 -3.85 -17.39 2.13
C VAL A 164 -3.41 -18.55 3.03
N ILE A 165 -3.41 -18.32 4.34
CA ILE A 165 -3.07 -19.36 5.30
C ILE A 165 -4.29 -19.68 6.14
N GLU A 166 -4.77 -20.91 6.01
CA GLU A 166 -5.89 -21.40 6.80
C GLU A 166 -5.45 -21.69 8.24
N PRO A 167 -6.27 -21.32 9.26
CA PRO A 167 -5.96 -21.61 10.65
C PRO A 167 -5.96 -23.12 10.90
N ALA A 168 -5.18 -23.57 11.89
CA ALA A 168 -5.12 -24.99 12.27
C ALA A 168 -6.47 -25.47 12.84
N GLY A 169 -7.16 -24.58 13.56
CA GLY A 169 -8.50 -24.77 14.09
C GLY A 169 -9.61 -24.29 13.14
N PRO A 170 -10.87 -24.23 13.62
CA PRO A 170 -11.95 -23.61 12.87
C PRO A 170 -11.67 -22.13 12.61
N ASP A 171 -11.97 -21.66 11.40
CA ASP A 171 -11.96 -20.22 11.09
C ASP A 171 -13.00 -19.54 11.98
N ARG A 172 -12.59 -18.45 12.65
CA ARG A 172 -13.47 -17.68 13.54
C ARG A 172 -14.58 -16.98 12.76
N ILE A 173 -14.37 -16.75 11.48
CA ILE A 173 -15.27 -16.02 10.60
C ILE A 173 -15.89 -17.03 9.63
N ALA A 174 -17.09 -17.50 9.94
CA ALA A 174 -17.85 -18.37 9.05
C ALA A 174 -18.40 -17.56 7.85
N VAL A 175 -18.03 -17.99 6.64
CA VAL A 175 -18.47 -17.39 5.38
C VAL A 175 -18.90 -18.45 4.37
N ASP A 176 -19.80 -18.05 3.48
CA ASP A 176 -20.27 -18.91 2.38
C ASP A 176 -19.32 -18.85 1.18
N ARG A 177 -18.64 -17.71 1.00
CA ARG A 177 -17.65 -17.49 -0.07
C ARG A 177 -16.44 -16.73 0.42
N ASP A 178 -15.30 -17.03 -0.19
CA ASP A 178 -14.01 -16.45 0.13
C ASP A 178 -13.26 -16.10 -1.16
N TYR A 179 -13.13 -14.81 -1.45
CA TYR A 179 -12.45 -14.28 -2.62
C TYR A 179 -11.23 -13.47 -2.22
N VAL A 180 -10.12 -13.67 -2.94
CA VAL A 180 -8.99 -12.74 -2.91
C VAL A 180 -9.28 -11.59 -3.86
N VAL A 181 -8.93 -10.37 -3.43
CA VAL A 181 -8.98 -9.15 -4.23
C VAL A 181 -7.62 -8.47 -4.15
N MET A 182 -6.71 -8.84 -5.05
CA MET A 182 -5.40 -8.24 -5.17
C MET A 182 -5.45 -7.00 -6.06
N LEU A 183 -5.00 -5.87 -5.54
CA LEU A 183 -4.87 -4.60 -6.25
C LEU A 183 -3.41 -4.40 -6.65
N ASN A 184 -3.17 -3.97 -7.88
CA ASN A 184 -1.84 -3.69 -8.40
C ASN A 184 -1.88 -2.48 -9.35
N ASP A 185 -0.73 -1.82 -9.52
CA ASP A 185 -0.48 -0.90 -10.62
C ASP A 185 0.32 -1.61 -11.71
N TRP A 186 0.01 -1.32 -12.97
CA TRP A 186 0.72 -1.80 -14.14
C TRP A 186 1.17 -0.62 -14.99
N SER A 187 2.40 -0.65 -15.48
CA SER A 187 2.88 0.29 -16.50
C SER A 187 3.36 -0.46 -17.73
N ASP A 188 3.09 0.11 -18.90
CA ASP A 188 3.71 -0.33 -20.16
C ASP A 188 5.15 0.19 -20.32
N ASP A 189 5.54 1.15 -19.49
CA ASP A 189 6.87 1.75 -19.49
C ASP A 189 7.82 0.94 -18.60
N ASP A 190 9.10 0.90 -18.99
CA ASP A 190 10.15 0.24 -18.21
C ASP A 190 10.29 0.91 -16.83
N PRO A 191 10.18 0.16 -15.72
CA PRO A 191 10.32 0.72 -14.38
C PRO A 191 11.68 1.39 -14.13
N GLU A 192 12.75 0.96 -14.82
CA GLU A 192 14.04 1.66 -14.78
C GLU A 192 13.95 3.07 -15.36
N HIS A 193 13.17 3.23 -16.44
CA HIS A 193 12.95 4.51 -17.07
C HIS A 193 12.09 5.43 -16.21
N ILE A 194 11.04 4.88 -15.59
CA ILE A 194 10.19 5.61 -14.63
C ILE A 194 11.05 6.13 -13.48
N TYR A 195 11.83 5.26 -12.83
CA TYR A 195 12.72 5.63 -11.74
C TYR A 195 13.76 6.68 -12.18
N ALA A 196 14.42 6.49 -13.32
CA ALA A 196 15.40 7.44 -13.83
C ALA A 196 14.79 8.81 -14.18
N THR A 197 13.49 8.86 -14.50
CA THR A 197 12.74 10.09 -14.75
C THR A 197 12.42 10.80 -13.44
N LEU A 198 11.92 10.06 -12.45
CA LEU A 198 11.68 10.58 -11.09
C LEU A 198 12.95 11.16 -10.47
N LYS A 199 14.10 10.49 -10.64
CA LYS A 199 15.42 11.02 -10.22
C LYS A 199 15.81 12.36 -10.83
N LYS A 200 15.20 12.76 -11.95
CA LYS A 200 15.45 14.04 -12.63
C LYS A 200 14.40 15.10 -12.27
N SER A 201 13.15 14.70 -12.07
CA SER A 201 12.02 15.55 -11.69
C SER A 201 11.02 14.69 -10.91
N GLY A 202 10.97 14.85 -9.59
CA GLY A 202 10.13 14.00 -8.73
C GLY A 202 8.63 14.14 -9.00
N ASP A 203 8.19 15.28 -9.49
CA ASP A 203 6.81 15.61 -9.83
C ASP A 203 6.43 15.30 -11.28
N TYR A 204 7.30 14.64 -12.06
CA TYR A 204 7.11 14.48 -13.52
C TYR A 204 5.79 13.83 -13.91
N TYR A 205 5.32 12.86 -13.12
CA TYR A 205 4.06 12.17 -13.38
C TYR A 205 2.87 12.78 -12.64
N ASN A 206 3.03 13.93 -12.01
CA ASN A 206 1.96 14.66 -11.36
C ASN A 206 1.37 15.72 -12.31
N TYR A 207 0.16 15.44 -12.81
CA TYR A 207 -0.54 16.31 -13.75
C TYR A 207 -1.68 17.09 -13.11
N ALA A 208 -1.96 16.88 -11.82
CA ALA A 208 -3.01 17.57 -11.08
C ALA A 208 -2.55 18.95 -10.57
N MET A 209 -1.79 19.67 -11.40
CA MET A 209 -1.17 20.94 -11.04
C MET A 209 -2.21 22.05 -10.84
N PRO A 210 -2.04 22.91 -9.83
CA PRO A 210 -2.90 24.08 -9.64
C PRO A 210 -3.00 24.98 -10.88
N THR A 211 -4.21 25.25 -11.36
CA THR A 211 -4.43 26.06 -12.58
C THR A 211 -4.86 27.50 -12.29
N ALA A 212 -4.85 28.36 -13.32
CA ALA A 212 -5.39 29.72 -13.22
C ALA A 212 -6.90 29.76 -12.91
N PRO A 213 -7.76 28.92 -13.52
CA PRO A 213 -9.14 28.77 -13.08
C PRO A 213 -9.29 28.38 -11.60
N ASP A 214 -8.44 27.49 -11.08
CA ASP A 214 -8.47 27.14 -9.66
C ASP A 214 -8.11 28.35 -8.78
N PHE A 215 -7.15 29.17 -9.21
CA PHE A 215 -6.81 30.40 -8.48
C PHE A 215 -7.99 31.38 -8.40
N PHE A 216 -8.73 31.60 -9.50
CA PHE A 216 -9.91 32.47 -9.46
C PHE A 216 -11.03 31.90 -8.57
N ARG A 217 -11.14 30.57 -8.50
CA ARG A 217 -12.04 29.90 -7.54
C ARG A 217 -11.59 30.14 -6.10
N ASP A 218 -10.30 29.96 -5.79
CA ASP A 218 -9.72 30.24 -4.48
C ASP A 218 -9.99 31.70 -4.05
N VAL A 219 -9.87 32.65 -4.98
CA VAL A 219 -10.17 34.08 -4.73
C VAL A 219 -11.65 34.30 -4.42
N GLY A 220 -12.55 33.60 -5.13
CA GLY A 220 -13.99 33.66 -4.87
C GLY A 220 -14.39 33.05 -3.53
N GLU A 221 -13.75 31.96 -3.12
CA GLU A 221 -14.08 31.21 -1.90
C GLU A 221 -13.42 31.78 -0.64
N HIS A 222 -12.18 32.28 -0.75
CA HIS A 222 -11.36 32.67 0.40
C HIS A 222 -10.92 34.14 0.38
N GLY A 223 -11.16 34.86 -0.71
CA GLY A 223 -10.67 36.22 -0.91
C GLY A 223 -9.23 36.29 -1.43
N LEU A 224 -8.90 37.36 -2.15
CA LEU A 224 -7.61 37.52 -2.85
C LEU A 224 -6.39 37.38 -1.93
N SER A 225 -6.43 38.00 -0.74
CA SER A 225 -5.31 37.95 0.21
C SER A 225 -5.00 36.52 0.65
N ASN A 226 -6.02 35.71 0.95
CA ASN A 226 -5.84 34.36 1.44
C ASN A 226 -5.41 33.41 0.31
N ALA A 227 -5.98 33.57 -0.89
CA ALA A 227 -5.56 32.83 -2.07
C ALA A 227 -4.07 33.08 -2.39
N LEU A 228 -3.62 34.34 -2.37
CA LEU A 228 -2.21 34.69 -2.58
C LEU A 228 -1.30 34.15 -1.47
N ALA A 229 -1.71 34.25 -0.20
CA ALA A 229 -0.95 33.70 0.92
C ALA A 229 -0.78 32.18 0.80
N ARG A 230 -1.86 31.48 0.45
CA ARG A 230 -1.85 30.03 0.21
C ARG A 230 -0.88 29.66 -0.92
N ARG A 231 -0.93 30.34 -2.06
CA ARG A 231 -0.02 30.10 -3.19
C ARG A 231 1.44 30.37 -2.80
N LYS A 232 1.71 31.50 -2.15
CA LYS A 232 3.06 31.86 -1.69
C LYS A 232 3.64 30.80 -0.76
N MET A 233 2.83 30.24 0.14
CA MET A 233 3.24 29.19 1.06
C MET A 233 3.76 27.96 0.28
N TRP A 234 2.96 27.41 -0.63
CA TRP A 234 3.33 26.24 -1.44
C TRP A 234 4.57 26.47 -2.32
N GLU A 235 4.66 27.64 -2.95
CA GLU A 235 5.83 28.04 -3.74
C GLU A 235 7.10 28.15 -2.89
N GLN A 236 7.01 28.67 -1.67
CA GLN A 236 8.15 28.78 -0.76
C GLN A 236 8.65 27.42 -0.28
N MET A 237 7.74 26.46 -0.12
CA MET A 237 8.07 25.08 0.25
C MET A 237 8.57 24.25 -0.94
N ARG A 238 8.37 24.75 -2.18
CA ARG A 238 8.73 24.04 -3.43
C ARG A 238 8.08 22.67 -3.53
N MET A 239 6.83 22.58 -3.09
CA MET A 239 6.04 21.35 -3.10
C MET A 239 4.75 21.57 -3.88
N ASN A 240 4.31 20.53 -4.59
CA ASN A 240 3.01 20.54 -5.22
C ASN A 240 1.94 20.10 -4.19
N PRO A 241 0.87 20.90 -3.98
CA PRO A 241 -0.19 20.55 -3.03
C PRO A 241 -0.99 19.29 -3.36
N THR A 242 -0.87 18.75 -4.57
CA THR A 242 -1.57 17.53 -5.02
C THR A 242 -0.64 16.33 -5.15
N ASP A 243 0.55 16.38 -4.56
CA ASP A 243 1.58 15.34 -4.69
C ASP A 243 1.33 14.15 -3.75
N TYR A 244 0.29 13.38 -4.06
CA TYR A 244 -0.10 12.20 -3.29
C TYR A 244 0.58 10.91 -3.74
N SER A 245 1.01 10.86 -5.01
CA SER A 245 1.62 9.70 -5.67
C SER A 245 2.71 10.17 -6.63
N ASP A 246 3.90 9.57 -6.59
CA ASP A 246 4.99 9.94 -7.51
C ASP A 246 4.71 9.52 -8.95
N VAL A 247 3.87 8.49 -9.12
CA VAL A 247 3.44 7.99 -10.42
C VAL A 247 1.94 7.82 -10.44
N SER A 248 1.31 8.37 -11.47
CA SER A 248 -0.15 8.48 -11.58
C SER A 248 -0.72 7.58 -12.68
N GLY A 249 -2.05 7.53 -12.74
CA GLY A 249 -2.85 6.86 -13.77
C GLY A 249 -2.65 7.39 -15.20
N GLN A 250 -1.72 8.33 -15.42
CA GLN A 250 -1.28 8.70 -16.78
C GLN A 250 -0.47 7.60 -17.45
N ILE A 251 0.36 6.89 -16.68
CA ILE A 251 1.12 5.73 -17.15
C ILE A 251 0.67 4.44 -16.47
N TYR A 252 0.02 4.53 -15.31
CA TYR A 252 -0.52 3.36 -14.63
C TYR A 252 -1.90 2.95 -15.12
N THR A 253 -2.05 1.65 -15.34
CA THR A 253 -3.33 0.96 -15.38
C THR A 253 -3.50 0.20 -14.08
N TYR A 254 -4.56 0.47 -13.32
CA TYR A 254 -4.81 -0.17 -12.03
C TYR A 254 -5.60 -1.46 -12.23
N LEU A 255 -5.08 -2.56 -11.70
CA LEU A 255 -5.61 -3.90 -11.90
C LEU A 255 -6.33 -4.42 -10.65
N THR A 256 -7.37 -5.23 -10.84
CA THR A 256 -7.98 -6.07 -9.80
C THR A 256 -7.84 -7.52 -10.22
N ASN A 257 -7.11 -8.34 -9.45
CA ASN A 257 -6.85 -9.75 -9.77
C ASN A 257 -6.30 -9.94 -11.21
N GLY A 258 -5.42 -9.05 -11.67
CA GLY A 258 -4.86 -9.11 -13.03
C GLY A 258 -5.80 -8.65 -14.14
N HIS A 259 -6.97 -8.09 -13.81
CA HIS A 259 -7.92 -7.56 -14.77
C HIS A 259 -7.85 -6.03 -14.81
N SER A 260 -7.81 -5.45 -16.01
CA SER A 260 -7.95 -4.01 -16.15
C SER A 260 -9.35 -3.55 -15.74
N PRO A 261 -9.59 -2.24 -15.54
CA PRO A 261 -10.93 -1.74 -15.26
C PRO A 261 -11.91 -2.05 -16.40
N ALA A 262 -11.44 -2.19 -17.64
CA ALA A 262 -12.27 -2.59 -18.76
C ALA A 262 -12.66 -4.08 -18.70
N ASP A 263 -11.71 -4.95 -18.34
CA ASP A 263 -11.93 -6.40 -18.23
C ASP A 263 -12.85 -6.76 -17.05
N ASN A 264 -12.72 -6.04 -15.93
CA ASN A 264 -13.61 -6.11 -14.76
C ASN A 264 -13.75 -7.54 -14.17
N TRP A 265 -12.88 -7.87 -13.21
CA TRP A 265 -12.98 -9.10 -12.43
C TRP A 265 -14.38 -9.26 -11.80
N THR A 266 -14.93 -10.48 -11.80
CA THR A 266 -16.26 -10.75 -11.24
C THR A 266 -16.22 -11.82 -10.14
N GLY A 267 -16.70 -11.47 -8.94
CA GLY A 267 -16.98 -12.38 -7.84
C GLY A 267 -18.46 -12.73 -7.79
N LEU A 268 -18.80 -14.03 -7.88
CA LEU A 268 -20.20 -14.46 -7.85
C LEU A 268 -20.71 -14.61 -6.42
N PHE A 269 -21.97 -14.25 -6.16
CA PHE A 269 -22.63 -14.50 -4.87
C PHE A 269 -24.08 -14.97 -5.09
N LYS A 270 -24.72 -15.50 -4.06
CA LYS A 270 -26.19 -15.62 -3.99
C LYS A 270 -26.72 -14.63 -2.96
N PRO A 271 -27.87 -13.99 -3.20
CA PRO A 271 -28.48 -13.10 -2.23
C PRO A 271 -28.55 -13.74 -0.83
N GLY A 272 -28.08 -12.99 0.18
CA GLY A 272 -27.99 -13.41 1.58
C GLY A 272 -26.68 -14.12 1.98
N GLU A 273 -25.82 -14.51 1.03
CA GLU A 273 -24.51 -15.12 1.35
C GLU A 273 -23.56 -14.12 2.02
N LYS A 274 -22.85 -14.58 3.06
CA LYS A 274 -21.70 -13.88 3.61
C LYS A 274 -20.48 -14.14 2.74
N VAL A 275 -19.96 -13.09 2.13
CA VAL A 275 -18.80 -13.13 1.25
C VAL A 275 -17.63 -12.45 1.95
N ARG A 276 -16.53 -13.18 2.18
CA ARG A 276 -15.24 -12.59 2.55
C ARG A 276 -14.50 -12.14 1.29
N LEU A 277 -14.05 -10.89 1.32
CA LEU A 277 -13.11 -10.31 0.37
C LEU A 277 -11.79 -10.08 1.09
N ARG A 278 -10.74 -10.78 0.67
CA ARG A 278 -9.37 -10.65 1.17
C ARG A 278 -8.62 -9.65 0.31
N PHE A 279 -8.64 -8.38 0.69
CA PHE A 279 -7.95 -7.32 -0.01
C PHE A 279 -6.45 -7.38 0.26
N ILE A 280 -5.67 -7.30 -0.81
CA ILE A 280 -4.21 -7.21 -0.78
C ILE A 280 -3.83 -6.04 -1.67
N ASN A 281 -3.10 -5.07 -1.16
CA ASN A 281 -2.47 -4.07 -2.01
C ASN A 281 -1.04 -4.49 -2.34
N GLY A 282 -0.85 -5.12 -3.51
CA GLY A 282 0.45 -5.53 -4.03
C GLY A 282 1.00 -4.57 -5.08
N SER A 283 0.56 -3.30 -5.08
CA SER A 283 1.06 -2.26 -5.98
C SER A 283 2.51 -1.90 -5.69
N SER A 284 3.21 -1.39 -6.71
CA SER A 284 4.55 -0.84 -6.53
C SER A 284 4.55 0.56 -5.90
N MET A 285 3.55 1.41 -6.23
CA MET A 285 3.55 2.83 -5.86
C MET A 285 2.15 3.39 -5.54
N SER A 286 1.09 2.58 -5.54
CA SER A 286 -0.29 3.07 -5.47
C SER A 286 -0.99 2.72 -4.14
N VAL A 287 -1.48 3.76 -3.46
CA VAL A 287 -2.44 3.63 -2.35
C VAL A 287 -3.86 3.73 -2.91
N PHE A 288 -4.78 2.90 -2.42
CA PHE A 288 -6.17 2.89 -2.88
C PHE A 288 -7.16 3.22 -1.77
N ASP A 289 -8.24 3.91 -2.14
CA ASP A 289 -9.45 4.07 -1.34
C ASP A 289 -10.54 3.15 -1.90
N VAL A 290 -10.96 2.19 -1.08
CA VAL A 290 -11.84 1.09 -1.48
C VAL A 290 -13.24 1.30 -0.92
N ARG A 291 -14.26 1.16 -1.78
CA ARG A 291 -15.69 1.18 -1.41
C ARG A 291 -16.51 0.26 -2.28
N ILE A 292 -17.67 -0.16 -1.77
CA ILE A 292 -18.66 -0.96 -2.51
C ILE A 292 -20.03 -0.28 -2.36
N PRO A 293 -20.38 0.70 -3.21
CA PRO A 293 -21.61 1.47 -3.03
C PRO A 293 -22.86 0.59 -3.00
N GLY A 294 -23.66 0.77 -1.96
CA GLY A 294 -24.84 -0.04 -1.68
C GLY A 294 -24.60 -1.26 -0.80
N LEU A 295 -23.36 -1.53 -0.38
CA LEU A 295 -23.02 -2.54 0.62
C LEU A 295 -22.18 -1.93 1.74
N LYS A 296 -22.51 -2.29 2.99
CA LYS A 296 -21.61 -2.04 4.12
C LYS A 296 -20.51 -3.09 4.12
N MET A 297 -19.30 -2.63 4.44
CA MET A 297 -18.12 -3.46 4.58
C MET A 297 -17.83 -3.66 6.06
N THR A 298 -17.68 -4.90 6.51
CA THR A 298 -17.24 -5.18 7.89
C THR A 298 -15.82 -5.72 7.87
N VAL A 299 -14.85 -4.90 8.30
CA VAL A 299 -13.44 -5.28 8.42
C VAL A 299 -13.30 -6.22 9.61
N VAL A 300 -12.69 -7.38 9.38
CA VAL A 300 -12.56 -8.46 10.38
C VAL A 300 -11.14 -8.96 10.57
N SER A 301 -10.23 -8.62 9.66
CA SER A 301 -8.79 -8.85 9.84
C SER A 301 -7.98 -7.76 9.14
N ALA A 302 -6.80 -7.47 9.69
CA ALA A 302 -5.80 -6.55 9.15
C ALA A 302 -4.42 -7.21 9.24
N ASP A 303 -3.65 -7.23 8.14
CA ASP A 303 -2.30 -7.79 8.07
C ASP A 303 -2.23 -9.27 8.55
N GLY A 304 -3.28 -10.03 8.21
CA GLY A 304 -3.46 -11.42 8.63
C GLY A 304 -3.85 -11.62 10.10
N GLN A 305 -4.03 -10.54 10.88
CA GLN A 305 -4.47 -10.63 12.27
C GLN A 305 -5.97 -10.36 12.39
N ASP A 306 -6.69 -11.25 13.07
CA ASP A 306 -8.10 -11.03 13.40
C ASP A 306 -8.26 -9.77 14.27
N VAL A 307 -9.23 -8.93 13.92
CA VAL A 307 -9.59 -7.72 14.66
C VAL A 307 -11.05 -7.76 15.12
N GLU A 308 -11.37 -6.97 16.13
CA GLU A 308 -12.76 -6.69 16.48
C GLU A 308 -13.49 -6.14 15.24
N PRO A 309 -14.66 -6.70 14.85
CA PRO A 309 -15.31 -6.30 13.61
C PRO A 309 -15.68 -4.82 13.55
N VAL A 310 -15.27 -4.12 12.49
CA VAL A 310 -15.55 -2.70 12.27
C VAL A 310 -16.38 -2.52 10.99
N SER A 311 -17.59 -1.98 11.11
CA SER A 311 -18.42 -1.65 9.94
C SER A 311 -18.07 -0.26 9.39
N VAL A 312 -17.74 -0.21 8.10
CA VAL A 312 -17.31 0.99 7.38
C VAL A 312 -17.97 1.06 5.99
N ASP A 313 -17.99 2.27 5.43
CA ASP A 313 -18.42 2.51 4.04
C ASP A 313 -17.22 2.54 3.09
N GLU A 314 -16.03 2.87 3.61
CA GLU A 314 -14.79 3.02 2.84
C GLU A 314 -13.57 2.73 3.73
N PHE A 315 -12.49 2.23 3.14
CA PHE A 315 -11.20 2.15 3.81
C PHE A 315 -10.08 2.50 2.83
N ARG A 316 -9.00 3.08 3.35
CA ARG A 316 -7.73 3.25 2.62
C ARG A 316 -6.86 2.02 2.87
N ILE A 317 -6.24 1.51 1.81
CA ILE A 317 -5.27 0.41 1.87
C ILE A 317 -3.95 0.87 1.24
N SER A 318 -2.92 1.01 2.05
CA SER A 318 -1.58 1.36 1.58
C SER A 318 -0.87 0.16 0.99
N ILE A 319 0.21 0.41 0.25
CA ILE A 319 1.02 -0.67 -0.34
C ILE A 319 1.41 -1.66 0.76
N ALA A 320 1.26 -2.94 0.45
CA ALA A 320 1.58 -4.09 1.27
C ALA A 320 0.69 -4.34 2.50
N GLU A 321 -0.33 -3.52 2.75
CA GLU A 321 -1.36 -3.86 3.74
C GLU A 321 -2.32 -4.93 3.18
N THR A 322 -2.91 -5.70 4.10
CA THR A 322 -4.01 -6.62 3.79
C THR A 322 -5.20 -6.36 4.71
N TYR A 323 -6.41 -6.50 4.17
CA TYR A 323 -7.65 -6.40 4.94
C TYR A 323 -8.64 -7.48 4.51
N ASP A 324 -9.20 -8.20 5.48
CA ASP A 324 -10.32 -9.09 5.22
C ASP A 324 -11.62 -8.37 5.57
N VAL A 325 -12.53 -8.33 4.60
CA VAL A 325 -13.80 -7.63 4.70
C VAL A 325 -14.96 -8.57 4.42
N ILE A 326 -15.99 -8.51 5.25
CA ILE A 326 -17.25 -9.23 5.05
C ILE A 326 -18.28 -8.29 4.45
N VAL A 327 -18.90 -8.75 3.37
CA VAL A 327 -20.12 -8.17 2.80
C VAL A 327 -21.21 -9.24 2.73
N GLN A 328 -22.46 -8.81 2.85
CA GLN A 328 -23.62 -9.69 2.75
C GLN A 328 -24.65 -9.03 1.84
N PRO A 329 -24.55 -9.25 0.51
CA PRO A 329 -25.50 -8.65 -0.42
C PRO A 329 -26.84 -9.37 -0.37
N GLU A 330 -27.92 -8.62 -0.08
CA GLU A 330 -29.29 -9.16 0.03
C GLU A 330 -30.09 -9.06 -1.28
N ASP A 331 -29.68 -8.18 -2.19
CA ASP A 331 -30.41 -7.94 -3.44
C ASP A 331 -29.86 -8.81 -4.59
N ASP A 332 -30.75 -9.20 -5.51
CA ASP A 332 -30.37 -9.86 -6.78
C ASP A 332 -29.85 -8.84 -7.82
N ARG A 333 -28.82 -8.07 -7.46
CA ARG A 333 -28.17 -7.05 -8.32
C ARG A 333 -26.65 -7.07 -8.21
N ALA A 334 -25.98 -6.49 -9.21
CA ALA A 334 -24.54 -6.34 -9.16
C ALA A 334 -24.11 -5.15 -8.28
N TYR A 335 -22.91 -5.23 -7.72
CA TYR A 335 -22.25 -4.18 -6.94
C TYR A 335 -20.81 -4.00 -7.41
N THR A 336 -20.36 -2.77 -7.62
CA THR A 336 -18.98 -2.50 -8.02
C THR A 336 -18.08 -2.47 -6.80
N VAL A 337 -17.06 -3.32 -6.79
CA VAL A 337 -15.89 -3.18 -5.92
C VAL A 337 -15.00 -2.12 -6.54
N PHE A 338 -14.94 -0.94 -5.93
CA PHE A 338 -14.29 0.23 -6.52
C PHE A 338 -13.09 0.64 -5.68
N ALA A 339 -11.91 0.72 -6.31
CA ALA A 339 -10.65 1.09 -5.67
C ALA A 339 -10.01 2.24 -6.45
N GLN A 340 -10.21 3.49 -6.00
CA GLN A 340 -9.60 4.66 -6.65
C GLN A 340 -8.23 4.96 -6.05
N SER A 341 -7.30 5.45 -6.87
CA SER A 341 -5.99 5.85 -6.38
C SER A 341 -6.07 7.09 -5.47
N ILE A 342 -5.15 7.20 -4.52
CA ILE A 342 -5.09 8.32 -3.55
C ILE A 342 -5.02 9.69 -4.22
N ASP A 343 -4.31 9.78 -5.35
CA ASP A 343 -4.14 10.99 -6.17
C ASP A 343 -5.35 11.29 -7.09
N ARG A 344 -6.37 10.42 -7.10
CA ARG A 344 -7.59 10.51 -7.93
C ARG A 344 -7.32 10.53 -9.44
N SER A 345 -6.19 9.99 -9.88
CA SER A 345 -5.83 9.92 -11.30
C SER A 345 -6.42 8.70 -12.03
N GLY A 346 -6.90 7.70 -11.29
CA GLY A 346 -7.67 6.59 -11.86
C GLY A 346 -8.21 5.62 -10.80
N TYR A 347 -8.67 4.45 -11.25
CA TYR A 347 -9.22 3.42 -10.38
C TYR A 347 -9.02 2.02 -10.94
N ALA A 348 -8.97 1.03 -10.05
CA ALA A 348 -9.25 -0.37 -10.33
C ALA A 348 -10.72 -0.68 -9.99
N ARG A 349 -11.29 -1.70 -10.64
CA ARG A 349 -12.63 -2.17 -10.30
C ARG A 349 -12.79 -3.68 -10.50
N GLY A 350 -13.70 -4.23 -9.71
CA GLY A 350 -14.35 -5.51 -9.97
C GLY A 350 -15.85 -5.42 -9.71
N THR A 351 -16.55 -6.53 -9.91
CA THR A 351 -18.00 -6.62 -9.71
C THR A 351 -18.33 -7.82 -8.83
N LEU A 352 -19.14 -7.62 -7.79
CA LEU A 352 -19.88 -8.70 -7.16
C LEU A 352 -21.22 -8.85 -7.85
N ALA A 353 -21.55 -10.06 -8.30
CA ALA A 353 -22.78 -10.29 -9.06
C ALA A 353 -23.47 -11.62 -8.71
N PRO A 354 -24.82 -11.69 -8.78
CA PRO A 354 -25.55 -12.94 -8.67
C PRO A 354 -25.28 -13.92 -9.82
N ARG A 355 -24.91 -13.40 -10.99
CA ARG A 355 -24.76 -14.16 -12.24
C ARG A 355 -23.59 -13.61 -13.08
N PRO A 356 -22.88 -14.46 -13.86
CA PRO A 356 -21.83 -14.02 -14.77
C PRO A 356 -22.32 -12.96 -15.76
N GLY A 357 -21.46 -12.01 -16.11
CA GLY A 357 -21.72 -10.97 -17.10
C GLY A 357 -22.57 -9.79 -16.61
N MET A 358 -23.12 -9.83 -15.39
CA MET A 358 -23.73 -8.65 -14.79
C MET A 358 -22.65 -7.62 -14.40
N GLN A 359 -22.97 -6.34 -14.59
CA GLN A 359 -22.13 -5.22 -14.16
C GLN A 359 -23.00 -4.19 -13.43
N ALA A 360 -22.39 -3.45 -12.52
CA ALA A 360 -23.00 -2.30 -11.86
C ALA A 360 -22.39 -0.98 -12.36
N ASP A 361 -23.08 0.12 -12.08
CA ASP A 361 -22.61 1.46 -12.42
C ASP A 361 -21.27 1.74 -11.76
N ILE A 362 -20.33 2.27 -12.54
CA ILE A 362 -19.03 2.70 -12.04
C ILE A 362 -19.22 3.93 -11.16
N PRO A 363 -18.83 3.89 -9.88
CA PRO A 363 -18.89 5.06 -9.01
C PRO A 363 -18.10 6.23 -9.59
N LYS A 364 -18.60 7.46 -9.40
CA LYS A 364 -17.83 8.65 -9.73
C LYS A 364 -16.58 8.72 -8.85
N MET A 365 -15.43 9.05 -9.43
CA MET A 365 -14.23 9.37 -8.66
C MET A 365 -14.44 10.64 -7.84
N ASP A 366 -13.87 10.65 -6.64
CA ASP A 366 -13.86 11.85 -5.81
C ASP A 366 -12.96 12.93 -6.43
N PRO A 367 -13.22 14.23 -6.17
CA PRO A 367 -12.37 15.30 -6.67
C PRO A 367 -10.97 15.24 -6.06
N VAL A 368 -9.97 15.72 -6.82
CA VAL A 368 -8.61 15.93 -6.30
C VAL A 368 -8.66 17.01 -5.22
N GLY A 369 -8.20 16.68 -4.02
CA GLY A 369 -8.01 17.62 -2.92
C GLY A 369 -6.60 18.22 -2.93
N TRP A 370 -6.38 19.30 -2.17
CA TRP A 370 -5.02 19.70 -1.79
C TRP A 370 -4.71 19.13 -0.41
N LEU A 371 -3.45 18.83 -0.17
CA LEU A 371 -2.92 18.61 1.17
C LEU A 371 -3.23 19.83 2.05
N ASP A 372 -3.58 19.57 3.32
CA ASP A 372 -3.92 20.62 4.27
C ASP A 372 -2.74 20.94 5.19
N LYS A 373 -2.89 21.96 6.05
CA LYS A 373 -1.82 22.37 6.97
C LYS A 373 -1.47 21.29 8.00
N ALA A 374 -2.41 20.42 8.35
CA ALA A 374 -2.17 19.34 9.30
C ALA A 374 -1.30 18.24 8.66
N ASP A 375 -1.45 18.02 7.35
CA ASP A 375 -0.56 17.16 6.57
C ASP A 375 0.87 17.72 6.48
N MET A 376 1.05 19.05 6.59
CA MET A 376 2.37 19.70 6.46
C MET A 376 3.11 19.90 7.77
N MET A 377 2.41 20.39 8.78
CA MET A 377 3.03 20.92 10.00
C MET A 377 2.56 20.18 11.25
N GLY A 378 1.82 19.08 11.08
CA GLY A 378 1.34 18.22 12.16
C GLY A 378 0.34 18.93 13.07
N ALA A 379 0.53 18.77 14.37
CA ALA A 379 -0.32 19.33 15.41
C ALA A 379 -0.10 20.85 15.53
N MET A 380 -0.66 21.61 14.61
CA MET A 380 -0.74 23.07 14.76
C MET A 380 -1.60 23.41 15.97
N MET A 381 -0.99 24.02 16.99
CA MET A 381 -1.71 24.79 18.01
C MET A 381 -2.65 25.76 17.28
N MET A 382 -3.96 25.50 17.33
CA MET A 382 -4.96 26.47 16.90
C MET A 382 -5.01 27.61 17.93
N GLY A 383 -3.92 28.38 17.99
CA GLY A 383 -3.81 29.64 18.72
C GLY A 383 -4.47 30.74 17.89
N GLY A 384 -5.63 31.19 18.35
CA GLY A 384 -6.53 32.09 17.63
C GLY A 384 -5.90 33.40 17.16
N MET A 385 -6.15 33.73 15.90
CA MET A 385 -6.26 35.12 15.42
C MET A 385 -7.73 35.39 15.11
N HIS A 386 -8.57 35.40 16.14
CA HIS A 386 -9.82 36.15 16.06
C HIS A 386 -9.51 37.61 16.35
N GLY A 387 -9.94 38.47 15.42
CA GLY A 387 -9.63 39.89 15.41
C GLY A 387 -10.04 40.62 16.68
N GLN A 388 -9.34 41.72 16.93
CA GLN A 388 -9.74 42.73 17.90
C GLN A 388 -11.16 43.21 17.59
N GLY A 389 -12.10 42.90 18.49
CA GLY A 389 -13.47 43.41 18.49
C GLY A 389 -14.11 43.05 19.83
N GLY A 390 -14.37 44.06 20.67
CA GLY A 390 -14.68 43.88 22.09
C GLY A 390 -16.03 43.22 22.41
N MET A 391 -16.11 42.63 23.60
CA MET A 391 -17.09 42.94 24.66
C MET A 391 -16.96 41.94 25.82
N SER A 392 -17.14 42.47 27.02
CA SER A 392 -17.15 41.80 28.32
C SER A 392 -18.28 40.78 28.49
N GLY A 393 -17.99 39.58 29.03
CA GLY A 393 -19.04 38.69 29.56
C GLY A 393 -18.61 37.27 29.93
N LYS A 394 -18.42 37.03 31.25
CA LYS A 394 -18.50 35.78 32.07
C LYS A 394 -17.96 34.43 31.53
N PRO A 395 -17.14 33.69 32.32
CA PRO A 395 -16.69 32.36 31.95
C PRO A 395 -17.75 31.29 32.27
N GLY A 396 -18.31 30.66 31.24
CA GLY A 396 -19.02 29.38 31.34
C GLY A 396 -18.04 28.24 31.14
N MET A 397 -18.01 27.29 32.08
CA MET A 397 -17.22 26.06 31.96
C MET A 397 -17.72 25.22 30.78
N GLY A 398 -16.93 25.19 29.71
CA GLY A 398 -16.98 24.14 28.69
C GLY A 398 -15.72 23.29 28.83
N MET A 399 -15.91 21.98 28.99
CA MET A 399 -14.85 20.98 29.01
C MET A 399 -14.05 21.04 27.70
N MET A 400 -12.98 21.82 27.65
CA MET A 400 -11.94 21.65 26.65
C MET A 400 -11.11 20.44 27.08
N GLY A 401 -11.26 19.34 26.34
CA GLY A 401 -10.35 18.21 26.46
C GLY A 401 -8.91 18.71 26.31
N MET A 402 -8.11 18.49 27.33
CA MET A 402 -6.66 18.65 27.27
C MET A 402 -6.16 17.74 26.15
N MET A 403 -5.85 18.29 24.97
CA MET A 403 -4.96 17.57 24.06
C MET A 403 -3.64 17.41 24.79
N ALA A 404 -3.27 16.17 25.07
CA ALA A 404 -1.94 15.84 25.58
C ALA A 404 -0.92 16.54 24.68
N ALA A 405 -0.01 17.31 25.26
CA ALA A 405 1.03 17.99 24.51
C ALA A 405 1.81 16.94 23.71
N THR A 406 1.76 17.01 22.38
CA THR A 406 2.57 16.15 21.53
C THR A 406 4.04 16.35 21.89
N PRO A 407 4.83 15.28 22.12
CA PRO A 407 6.27 15.39 22.24
C PRO A 407 6.86 16.06 20.99
N PRO A 408 7.77 17.04 21.13
CA PRO A 408 8.50 17.59 20.00
C PRO A 408 9.39 16.50 19.37
N ALA A 409 9.53 16.52 18.04
CA ALA A 409 10.37 15.58 17.33
C ALA A 409 11.87 15.91 17.49
N HIS A 410 12.73 14.89 17.46
CA HIS A 410 14.17 15.05 17.68
C HIS A 410 14.99 14.89 16.39
N HIS A 411 15.12 15.97 15.63
CA HIS A 411 15.85 15.97 14.35
C HIS A 411 17.37 15.77 14.50
N ALA A 412 17.91 14.76 13.81
CA ALA A 412 19.35 14.50 13.72
C ALA A 412 20.07 15.55 12.87
N ARG A 413 21.38 15.73 13.09
CA ARG A 413 22.21 16.67 12.28
C ARG A 413 22.22 16.34 10.80
N THR A 414 22.10 15.05 10.45
CA THR A 414 22.06 14.54 9.07
C THR A 414 20.83 15.02 8.31
N GLU A 415 19.76 15.41 9.01
CA GLU A 415 18.52 15.92 8.42
C GLU A 415 18.61 17.39 7.98
N TYR A 416 19.73 18.07 8.24
CA TYR A 416 19.98 19.44 7.78
C TYR A 416 20.73 19.49 6.44
N GLY A 417 20.91 18.33 5.80
CA GLY A 417 21.50 18.19 4.48
C GLY A 417 20.51 18.42 3.33
N PRO A 418 21.00 18.43 2.07
CA PRO A 418 20.17 18.66 0.89
C PRO A 418 19.19 17.52 0.58
N GLY A 419 19.35 16.36 1.21
CA GLY A 419 18.46 15.20 1.03
C GLY A 419 17.15 15.28 1.80
N VAL A 420 16.93 16.36 2.56
CA VAL A 420 15.74 16.57 3.39
C VAL A 420 15.15 17.96 3.09
N ASP A 421 13.94 18.00 2.54
CA ASP A 421 13.24 19.25 2.19
C ASP A 421 12.38 19.81 3.31
N MET A 422 11.89 18.96 4.21
CA MET A 422 11.03 19.31 5.34
C MET A 422 11.39 18.51 6.60
N ARG A 423 11.04 19.07 7.75
CA ARG A 423 11.17 18.51 9.09
C ARG A 423 9.94 18.93 9.90
N VAL A 424 9.30 18.00 10.58
CA VAL A 424 8.07 18.23 11.35
C VAL A 424 8.40 18.30 12.83
N ASP A 425 8.46 19.52 13.36
CA ASP A 425 8.82 19.74 14.77
C ASP A 425 7.75 19.21 15.76
N MET A 426 6.47 19.28 15.38
CA MET A 426 5.32 18.95 16.23
C MET A 426 4.37 17.99 15.50
N PRO A 427 4.77 16.71 15.34
CA PRO A 427 3.98 15.75 14.56
C PRO A 427 2.64 15.46 15.22
N ARG A 428 1.65 15.02 14.45
CA ARG A 428 0.37 14.53 15.00
C ARG A 428 0.50 13.07 15.42
N THR A 429 -0.03 12.70 16.59
CA THR A 429 0.04 11.32 17.11
C THR A 429 -1.27 10.55 16.99
N ASN A 430 -2.34 11.21 16.55
CA ASN A 430 -3.67 10.63 16.52
C ASN A 430 -3.81 9.56 15.41
N LEU A 431 -4.55 8.49 15.72
CA LEU A 431 -4.80 7.35 14.84
C LEU A 431 -6.19 7.38 14.17
N ASP A 432 -7.02 8.36 14.52
CA ASP A 432 -8.42 8.54 14.10
C ASP A 432 -8.57 9.45 12.88
N ASP A 433 -7.47 9.86 12.25
CA ASP A 433 -7.49 10.63 11.01
C ASP A 433 -7.48 9.68 9.79
N PRO A 434 -8.52 9.69 8.94
CA PRO A 434 -8.56 8.87 7.73
C PRO A 434 -7.57 9.35 6.65
N GLY A 435 -6.99 10.54 6.82
CA GLY A 435 -6.00 11.11 5.91
C GLY A 435 -6.62 11.96 4.79
N ALA A 436 -5.74 12.64 4.07
CA ALA A 436 -6.11 13.55 3.00
C ALA A 436 -7.01 12.90 1.93
N GLY A 437 -8.01 13.66 1.47
CA GLY A 437 -9.02 13.22 0.51
C GLY A 437 -10.17 12.39 1.10
N LEU A 438 -10.11 12.02 2.38
CA LEU A 438 -11.15 11.24 3.08
C LEU A 438 -11.80 11.99 4.26
N ARG A 439 -11.15 13.04 4.77
CA ARG A 439 -11.70 13.90 5.84
C ARG A 439 -13.02 14.54 5.39
N GLY A 440 -14.08 14.36 6.19
CA GLY A 440 -15.37 15.03 5.98
C GLY A 440 -16.11 14.65 4.70
N ASN A 441 -15.77 13.51 4.06
CA ASN A 441 -16.38 13.09 2.79
C ASN A 441 -17.80 12.51 2.92
N GLY A 442 -18.36 12.49 4.13
CA GLY A 442 -19.71 11.98 4.44
C GLY A 442 -19.82 10.46 4.56
N ARG A 443 -18.71 9.72 4.46
CA ARG A 443 -18.64 8.26 4.59
C ARG A 443 -18.00 7.87 5.92
N ARG A 444 -18.36 6.71 6.48
CA ARG A 444 -17.61 6.11 7.59
C ARG A 444 -16.34 5.47 7.05
N VAL A 445 -15.21 6.12 7.27
CA VAL A 445 -13.89 5.65 6.80
C VAL A 445 -13.15 4.91 7.90
N LEU A 446 -12.57 3.75 7.61
CA LEU A 446 -11.71 3.00 8.54
C LEU A 446 -10.46 3.81 8.92
N THR A 447 -10.10 3.80 10.20
CA THR A 447 -8.86 4.39 10.72
C THR A 447 -8.13 3.40 11.63
N TYR A 448 -6.85 3.63 11.93
CA TYR A 448 -6.11 2.76 12.85
C TYR A 448 -6.67 2.79 14.28
N ALA A 449 -7.33 3.88 14.69
CA ALA A 449 -8.02 3.96 15.97
C ALA A 449 -9.19 2.97 16.10
N ASP A 450 -9.73 2.48 14.98
CA ASP A 450 -10.83 1.52 14.98
C ASP A 450 -10.37 0.06 15.10
N LEU A 451 -9.11 -0.21 14.79
CA LEU A 451 -8.59 -1.56 14.69
C LEU A 451 -8.10 -2.05 16.05
N HIS A 452 -8.64 -3.16 16.52
CA HIS A 452 -8.22 -3.81 17.76
C HIS A 452 -7.98 -5.30 17.53
N THR A 453 -6.74 -5.76 17.64
CA THR A 453 -6.41 -7.18 17.44
C THR A 453 -7.03 -8.04 18.53
N ILE A 454 -7.72 -9.10 18.14
CA ILE A 454 -8.27 -10.05 19.08
C ILE A 454 -7.14 -10.85 19.74
N GLY A 455 -7.15 -10.90 21.07
CA GLY A 455 -6.13 -11.58 21.88
C GLY A 455 -5.08 -10.65 22.50
N GLY A 456 -5.10 -9.35 22.17
CA GLY A 456 -4.19 -8.36 22.75
C GLY A 456 -2.74 -8.54 22.28
N SER A 457 -1.80 -7.91 22.99
CA SER A 457 -0.35 -7.95 22.71
C SER A 457 0.25 -9.36 22.85
N LEU A 458 1.21 -9.74 22.00
CA LEU A 458 1.98 -10.99 22.12
C LEU A 458 2.97 -10.92 23.29
N ASP A 459 3.45 -9.72 23.58
CA ASP A 459 4.49 -9.51 24.57
C ASP A 459 4.14 -8.28 25.42
N PRO A 460 3.67 -8.50 26.66
CA PRO A 460 3.21 -7.44 27.55
C PRO A 460 4.37 -6.71 28.26
N ARG A 461 5.63 -7.06 27.97
CA ARG A 461 6.78 -6.40 28.58
C ARG A 461 6.87 -4.95 28.11
N GLU A 462 7.20 -4.06 29.03
CA GLU A 462 7.60 -2.69 28.68
C GLU A 462 8.86 -2.72 27.81
N PRO A 463 8.93 -1.87 26.77
CA PRO A 463 10.13 -1.77 25.95
C PRO A 463 11.38 -1.37 26.74
N ASN A 464 12.50 -2.03 26.45
CA ASN A 464 13.79 -1.78 27.07
C ASN A 464 14.36 -0.40 26.71
N ARG A 465 14.07 0.07 25.49
CA ARG A 465 14.47 1.37 24.96
C ARG A 465 13.61 1.77 23.76
N GLU A 466 13.75 3.03 23.39
CA GLU A 466 13.14 3.62 22.20
C GLU A 466 14.17 3.79 21.07
N ILE A 467 13.73 3.58 19.84
CA ILE A 467 14.44 3.90 18.60
C ILE A 467 13.52 4.82 17.81
N GLU A 468 13.84 6.13 17.79
CA GLU A 468 13.15 7.09 16.94
C GLU A 468 13.86 7.18 15.59
N LEU A 469 13.08 7.08 14.51
CA LEU A 469 13.54 7.18 13.13
C LEU A 469 12.63 8.15 12.37
N HIS A 470 13.25 9.01 11.59
CA HIS A 470 12.56 10.01 10.80
C HIS A 470 12.46 9.55 9.35
N LEU A 471 11.25 9.49 8.79
CA LEU A 471 11.04 9.24 7.37
C LEU A 471 11.31 10.56 6.65
N THR A 472 12.41 10.65 5.93
CA THR A 472 12.85 11.89 5.30
C THR A 472 13.00 11.74 3.79
N GLY A 473 12.91 12.87 3.09
CA GLY A 473 13.14 12.89 1.67
C GLY A 473 13.34 14.28 1.11
N ASN A 474 13.71 14.32 -0.16
CA ASN A 474 13.69 15.51 -1.00
C ASN A 474 12.88 15.16 -2.24
N MET A 475 11.66 15.69 -2.32
CA MET A 475 10.70 15.38 -3.38
C MET A 475 11.20 15.91 -4.73
N GLU A 476 11.75 17.13 -4.78
CA GLU A 476 12.31 17.74 -6.01
C GLU A 476 13.40 16.87 -6.66
N ARG A 477 14.26 16.26 -5.83
CA ARG A 477 15.41 15.43 -6.25
C ARG A 477 15.17 13.93 -6.16
N PHE A 478 13.96 13.54 -5.77
CA PHE A 478 13.55 12.17 -5.55
C PHE A 478 14.59 11.38 -4.73
N MET A 479 14.90 11.92 -3.55
CA MET A 479 15.81 11.30 -2.58
C MET A 479 14.99 10.86 -1.39
N TRP A 480 15.21 9.64 -0.91
CA TRP A 480 14.42 9.05 0.16
C TRP A 480 15.35 8.34 1.14
N SER A 481 15.09 8.50 2.44
CA SER A 481 15.96 8.00 3.50
C SER A 481 15.22 7.87 4.83
N PHE A 482 15.87 7.22 5.80
CA PHE A 482 15.58 7.50 7.21
C PHE A 482 16.64 8.47 7.76
N ASP A 483 16.28 9.38 8.65
CA ASP A 483 17.18 10.31 9.37
C ASP A 483 18.11 11.16 8.46
N GLY A 484 17.70 11.37 7.21
CA GLY A 484 18.52 12.03 6.19
C GLY A 484 19.69 11.19 5.66
N VAL A 485 19.74 9.89 5.97
CA VAL A 485 20.80 8.96 5.57
C VAL A 485 20.23 7.85 4.69
N LYS A 486 20.61 7.85 3.41
CA LYS A 486 20.23 6.78 2.46
C LYS A 486 20.86 5.45 2.85
N TYR A 487 20.23 4.35 2.47
CA TYR A 487 20.66 2.99 2.84
C TYR A 487 22.14 2.68 2.57
N SER A 488 22.69 3.10 1.41
CA SER A 488 24.10 2.83 1.09
C SER A 488 25.11 3.38 2.10
N ASP A 489 24.69 4.36 2.89
CA ASP A 489 25.52 5.06 3.87
C ASP A 489 25.03 4.79 5.32
N ALA A 490 23.93 4.04 5.48
CA ALA A 490 23.31 3.77 6.75
C ALA A 490 23.99 2.62 7.48
N LYS A 491 24.06 2.72 8.81
CA LYS A 491 24.45 1.59 9.66
C LYS A 491 23.22 0.74 9.98
N PRO A 492 23.40 -0.57 10.22
CA PRO A 492 22.32 -1.42 10.68
C PRO A 492 21.73 -0.96 12.02
N VAL A 493 20.43 -1.18 12.18
CA VAL A 493 19.74 -1.07 13.47
C VAL A 493 19.96 -2.38 14.21
N HIS A 494 20.78 -2.34 15.27
CA HIS A 494 21.06 -3.53 16.08
C HIS A 494 20.02 -3.71 17.17
N LEU A 495 19.48 -4.93 17.28
CA LEU A 495 18.61 -5.41 18.35
C LEU A 495 19.25 -6.62 19.02
N ARG A 496 19.08 -6.75 20.33
CA ARG A 496 19.53 -7.95 21.06
C ARG A 496 18.47 -9.04 20.94
N THR A 497 18.88 -10.28 20.80
CA THR A 497 17.94 -11.41 20.80
C THR A 497 17.09 -11.42 22.10
N GLY A 498 15.77 -11.42 21.94
CA GLY A 498 14.78 -11.34 23.02
C GLY A 498 14.46 -9.93 23.55
N GLU A 499 15.12 -8.89 23.03
CA GLU A 499 14.86 -7.49 23.36
C GLU A 499 13.45 -7.08 22.92
N ARG A 500 12.77 -6.30 23.76
CA ARG A 500 11.55 -5.57 23.39
C ARG A 500 11.94 -4.13 23.18
N VAL A 501 11.75 -3.60 21.98
CA VAL A 501 12.04 -2.17 21.67
C VAL A 501 10.77 -1.46 21.26
N ARG A 502 10.71 -0.15 21.55
CA ARG A 502 9.73 0.75 20.97
C ARG A 502 10.36 1.38 19.75
N VAL A 503 9.80 1.15 18.58
CA VAL A 503 10.17 1.90 17.37
C VAL A 503 9.20 3.05 17.24
N VAL A 504 9.75 4.24 17.01
CA VAL A 504 8.99 5.44 16.70
C VAL A 504 9.33 5.89 15.30
N LEU A 505 8.30 6.18 14.52
CA LEU A 505 8.41 6.74 13.19
C LEU A 505 7.83 8.15 13.20
N VAL A 506 8.61 9.12 12.76
CA VAL A 506 8.16 10.50 12.48
C VAL A 506 8.20 10.70 10.97
N ASN A 507 7.06 10.99 10.36
CA ASN A 507 7.03 11.28 8.93
C ASN A 507 7.26 12.77 8.67
N ASP A 508 8.46 13.10 8.20
CA ASP A 508 8.85 14.47 7.86
C ASP A 508 8.48 14.85 6.43
N THR A 509 7.79 13.99 5.68
CA THR A 509 7.44 14.22 4.28
C THR A 509 5.94 14.39 4.08
N MET A 510 5.55 14.91 2.91
CA MET A 510 4.15 15.11 2.52
C MET A 510 3.44 13.87 2.00
N MET A 511 4.11 12.70 2.02
CA MET A 511 3.58 11.48 1.44
C MET A 511 3.26 10.44 2.50
N ASN A 512 2.34 9.54 2.17
CA ASN A 512 2.13 8.35 2.99
C ASN A 512 3.30 7.38 2.78
N HIS A 513 3.85 6.82 3.85
CA HIS A 513 4.88 5.79 3.75
C HIS A 513 4.43 4.52 4.46
N PRO A 514 4.09 3.45 3.71
CA PRO A 514 3.89 2.13 4.30
C PRO A 514 5.25 1.55 4.69
N ILE A 515 5.55 1.52 5.98
CA ILE A 515 6.81 0.98 6.49
C ILE A 515 6.62 -0.49 6.89
N HIS A 516 7.46 -1.36 6.35
CA HIS A 516 7.44 -2.80 6.58
C HIS A 516 8.72 -3.27 7.27
N LEU A 517 8.57 -4.04 8.35
CA LEU A 517 9.64 -4.75 9.03
C LEU A 517 9.49 -6.25 8.77
N HIS A 518 10.53 -6.85 8.19
CA HIS A 518 10.55 -8.29 7.92
C HIS A 518 10.71 -9.10 9.21
N GLY A 519 10.20 -10.34 9.18
CA GLY A 519 10.47 -11.38 10.18
C GLY A 519 9.89 -11.15 11.58
N MET A 520 9.23 -10.02 11.83
CA MET A 520 8.73 -9.63 13.15
C MET A 520 7.39 -8.91 13.05
N TRP A 521 6.62 -8.95 14.13
CA TRP A 521 5.38 -8.19 14.25
C TRP A 521 5.64 -6.78 14.77
N SER A 522 4.88 -5.83 14.24
CA SER A 522 4.78 -4.46 14.77
C SER A 522 3.50 -4.32 15.56
N GLU A 523 3.61 -4.10 16.87
CA GLU A 523 2.47 -3.92 17.77
C GLU A 523 2.21 -2.43 17.97
N LEU A 524 1.37 -1.85 17.10
CA LEU A 524 1.03 -0.42 17.08
C LEU A 524 0.52 0.03 18.45
N GLU A 525 1.05 1.14 18.94
CA GLU A 525 0.61 1.78 20.16
C GLU A 525 -0.38 2.91 19.85
N ASN A 526 -1.40 3.04 20.69
CA ASN A 526 -2.32 4.18 20.67
C ASN A 526 -1.63 5.43 21.27
N PRO A 527 -2.23 6.63 21.17
CA PRO A 527 -1.62 7.86 21.69
C PRO A 527 -1.33 7.87 23.20
N SER A 528 -1.95 6.95 23.97
CA SER A 528 -1.69 6.77 25.40
C SER A 528 -0.60 5.73 25.71
N GLY A 529 0.04 5.16 24.68
CA GLY A 529 1.10 4.14 24.79
C GLY A 529 0.59 2.71 24.97
N GLY A 530 -0.74 2.48 24.94
CA GLY A 530 -1.32 1.15 25.04
C GLY A 530 -1.36 0.44 23.68
N PHE A 531 -1.35 -0.89 23.69
CA PHE A 531 -1.52 -1.70 22.47
C PHE A 531 -2.82 -1.36 21.73
N GLN A 532 -2.71 -1.07 20.43
CA GLN A 532 -3.83 -0.79 19.53
C GLN A 532 -4.11 -2.01 18.63
N VAL A 533 -3.18 -2.32 17.71
CA VAL A 533 -3.33 -3.36 16.70
C VAL A 533 -1.96 -3.93 16.33
N ARG A 534 -1.91 -5.22 16.02
CA ARG A 534 -0.73 -5.89 15.47
C ARG A 534 -0.77 -5.88 13.94
N LYS A 535 0.33 -5.46 13.32
CA LYS A 535 0.49 -5.33 11.87
C LYS A 535 1.89 -5.76 11.43
N HIS A 536 2.06 -6.08 10.14
CA HIS A 536 3.39 -6.24 9.53
C HIS A 536 3.80 -5.02 8.73
N THR A 537 2.84 -4.20 8.27
CA THR A 537 3.11 -2.98 7.51
C THR A 537 2.33 -1.83 8.13
N ILE A 538 3.01 -0.74 8.52
CA ILE A 538 2.38 0.42 9.14
C ILE A 538 2.45 1.60 8.18
N ASN A 539 1.29 2.11 7.76
CA ASN A 539 1.22 3.35 7.02
C ASN A 539 1.42 4.55 7.96
N VAL A 540 2.47 5.33 7.71
CA VAL A 540 2.71 6.59 8.41
C VAL A 540 2.26 7.74 7.51
N GLN A 541 1.21 8.44 7.92
CA GLN A 541 0.66 9.57 7.17
C GLN A 541 1.58 10.79 7.26
N PRO A 542 1.41 11.80 6.37
CA PRO A 542 2.17 13.05 6.45
C PRO A 542 2.10 13.70 7.84
N ALA A 543 3.24 14.21 8.29
CA ALA A 543 3.41 14.85 9.59
C ALA A 543 2.96 14.01 10.81
N GLN A 544 2.87 12.68 10.67
CA GLN A 544 2.42 11.79 11.72
C GLN A 544 3.60 11.19 12.50
N ARG A 545 3.42 11.03 13.82
CA ARG A 545 4.27 10.22 14.70
C ARG A 545 3.53 8.96 15.10
N ILE A 546 4.08 7.80 14.78
CA ILE A 546 3.56 6.50 15.19
C ILE A 546 4.61 5.80 16.06
N ALA A 547 4.16 5.11 17.11
CA ALA A 547 4.98 4.22 17.93
C ALA A 547 4.45 2.78 17.85
N TYR A 548 5.35 1.81 17.87
CA TYR A 548 4.98 0.40 17.97
C TYR A 548 6.05 -0.42 18.68
N GLY A 549 5.60 -1.48 19.37
CA GLY A 549 6.47 -2.46 19.99
C GLY A 549 6.97 -3.50 19.01
N VAL A 550 8.25 -3.88 19.12
CA VAL A 550 8.86 -5.00 18.39
C VAL A 550 9.57 -5.90 19.38
N THR A 551 9.35 -7.21 19.25
CA THR A 551 10.09 -8.24 20.01
C THR A 551 11.05 -8.94 19.05
N ALA A 552 12.35 -8.76 19.28
CA ALA A 552 13.41 -9.31 18.43
C ALA A 552 13.71 -10.77 18.78
N ASP A 553 12.80 -11.68 18.47
CA ASP A 553 12.87 -13.10 18.86
C ASP A 553 13.62 -14.01 17.88
N THR A 554 13.84 -13.54 16.65
CA THR A 554 14.45 -14.32 15.58
C THR A 554 15.78 -13.70 15.14
N PRO A 555 16.92 -14.32 15.50
CA PRO A 555 18.25 -13.88 15.07
C PRO A 555 18.37 -13.84 13.55
N GLY A 556 19.12 -12.88 13.03
CA GLY A 556 19.32 -12.74 11.59
C GLY A 556 19.38 -11.29 11.11
N HIS A 557 19.29 -11.15 9.80
CA HIS A 557 19.38 -9.90 9.07
C HIS A 557 18.05 -9.63 8.38
N TRP A 558 17.38 -8.56 8.78
CA TRP A 558 16.00 -8.27 8.39
C TRP A 558 15.91 -6.96 7.65
N ALA A 559 15.15 -6.95 6.56
CA ALA A 559 14.88 -5.73 5.83
C ALA A 559 13.85 -4.88 6.59
N TYR A 560 14.07 -3.57 6.62
CA TYR A 560 13.17 -2.60 7.23
C TYR A 560 13.07 -1.36 6.34
N HIS A 561 11.94 -1.18 5.65
CA HIS A 561 11.88 -0.22 4.55
C HIS A 561 10.49 0.32 4.25
N CYS A 562 10.45 1.40 3.47
CA CYS A 562 9.21 1.85 2.84
C CYS A 562 8.83 0.89 1.71
N HIS A 563 7.54 0.57 1.63
CA HIS A 563 7.00 -0.35 0.64
C HIS A 563 6.54 0.36 -0.65
N MET A 564 6.77 1.67 -0.76
CA MET A 564 6.81 2.32 -2.07
C MET A 564 8.11 1.92 -2.76
N LEU A 565 7.99 1.13 -3.83
CA LEU A 565 9.12 0.44 -4.48
C LEU A 565 10.25 1.40 -4.87
N TYR A 566 9.92 2.56 -5.42
CA TYR A 566 10.91 3.56 -5.80
C TYR A 566 11.52 4.29 -4.60
N HIS A 567 10.81 4.42 -3.47
CA HIS A 567 11.36 5.00 -2.24
C HIS A 567 12.37 4.05 -1.59
N MET A 568 12.02 2.76 -1.52
CA MET A 568 12.92 1.70 -1.10
C MET A 568 14.23 1.77 -1.90
N PHE A 569 14.11 1.76 -3.24
CA PHE A 569 15.27 1.75 -4.13
C PHE A 569 16.07 3.06 -4.11
N ALA A 570 15.42 4.20 -3.84
CA ALA A 570 16.09 5.48 -3.66
C ALA A 570 16.85 5.61 -2.34
N GLY A 571 16.55 4.75 -1.34
CA GLY A 571 17.33 4.64 -0.11
C GLY A 571 16.55 4.68 1.20
N MET A 572 15.21 4.71 1.20
CA MET A 572 14.38 4.60 2.40
C MET A 572 14.30 3.14 2.86
N PHE A 573 15.47 2.63 3.28
CA PHE A 573 15.70 1.27 3.70
C PHE A 573 16.72 1.26 4.84
N ARG A 574 16.57 0.28 5.73
CA ARG A 574 17.47 -0.07 6.81
C ARG A 574 17.62 -1.59 6.86
N GLU A 575 18.82 -2.01 7.23
CA GLU A 575 19.07 -3.35 7.72
C GLU A 575 18.82 -3.35 9.24
N VAL A 576 18.09 -4.35 9.73
CA VAL A 576 17.95 -4.66 11.15
C VAL A 576 18.72 -5.95 11.43
N VAL A 577 19.63 -5.92 12.40
CA VAL A 577 20.41 -7.09 12.82
C VAL A 577 19.98 -7.50 14.22
N VAL A 578 19.50 -8.74 14.35
CA VAL A 578 19.17 -9.36 15.64
C VAL A 578 20.29 -10.33 16.00
N SER A 579 21.00 -10.06 17.10
CA SER A 579 22.17 -10.85 17.54
C SER A 579 22.29 -11.02 19.04
#